data_AF-A0A5N7MXN6-F1
#
_entry.id   AF-A0A5N7MXN6-F1
#
_cell.length_a   1.000
_cell.length_b   1.000
_cell.length_c   1.000
_cell.angle_alpha   90.00
_cell.angle_beta   90.00
_cell.angle_gamma   90.00
#
_symmetry.space_group_name_H-M   'P 1'
#
loop_
_entity.id
_entity.type
_entity.pdbx_description
1 polymer ?
#
loop_
_entity_poly.entity_id
_entity_poly.type
_entity_poly.pdbx_seq_one_letter_code
_entity_poly.pdbx_strand_id
1 'polypeptide(L)'
;MAKKSKIIGDELVLTAKAIRRGEKLERTLTKLAVVQETGSAAEVFLKTVQKGLERLRNDEGSTHSAGKHGKKKAVDGAESQGITQSEDLPALKSSRRPKKSVNAAPPGEAQAD
;
A
#
# COMPACT_ATOMS: atom_id res chain seq x y z
N MET A 1 4.67 4.45 33.25
CA MET A 1 3.53 4.34 32.31
C MET A 1 3.81 4.96 30.92
N ALA A 2 5.01 4.81 30.34
CA ALA A 2 5.42 5.55 29.14
C ALA A 2 5.13 4.87 27.78
N LYS A 3 4.66 3.61 27.79
CA LYS A 3 4.52 2.82 26.55
C LYS A 3 3.38 3.29 25.65
N LYS A 4 2.29 3.83 26.23
CA LYS A 4 1.09 4.24 25.47
C LYS A 4 1.35 5.49 24.61
N SER A 5 2.11 6.45 25.12
CA SER A 5 2.41 7.71 24.43
C SER A 5 3.32 7.53 23.22
N LYS A 6 4.25 6.56 23.27
CA LYS A 6 5.18 6.27 22.16
C LYS A 6 4.46 5.67 20.95
N ILE A 7 3.49 4.78 21.20
CA ILE A 7 2.69 4.13 20.15
C ILE A 7 1.89 5.18 19.35
N ILE A 8 1.27 6.14 20.03
CA ILE A 8 0.50 7.21 19.38
C ILE A 8 1.41 8.10 18.51
N GLY A 9 2.61 8.43 19.00
CA GLY A 9 3.59 9.19 18.21
C GLY A 9 4.07 8.44 16.97
N ASP A 10 4.31 7.13 17.08
CA ASP A 10 4.76 6.30 15.95
C ASP A 10 3.65 6.17 14.88
N GLU A 11 2.38 6.04 15.28
CA GLU A 11 1.23 5.97 14.37
C GLU A 11 1.06 7.28 13.56
N LEU A 12 1.15 8.45 14.20
CA LEU A 12 1.08 9.74 13.50
C LEU A 12 2.18 9.90 12.46
N VAL A 13 3.41 9.48 12.80
CA VAL A 13 4.55 9.51 11.87
C VAL A 13 4.32 8.57 10.68
N LEU A 14 3.71 7.40 10.92
CA LEU A 14 3.36 6.45 9.86
C LEU A 14 2.26 7.02 8.94
N THR A 15 1.22 7.63 9.50
CA THR A 15 0.15 8.29 8.74
C THR A 15 0.70 9.42 7.87
N ALA A 16 1.53 10.31 8.43
CA ALA A 16 2.17 11.38 7.66
C ALA A 16 3.04 10.83 6.51
N LYS A 17 3.78 9.72 6.74
CA LYS A 17 4.54 9.04 5.68
C LYS A 17 3.63 8.42 4.61
N ALA A 18 2.51 7.84 5.02
CA ALA A 18 1.53 7.27 4.10
C ALA A 18 0.91 8.35 3.21
N ILE A 19 0.54 9.50 3.77
CA ILE A 19 0.03 10.66 3.02
C ILE A 19 1.07 11.13 1.99
N ARG A 20 2.32 11.37 2.40
CA ARG A 20 3.40 11.80 1.48
C ARG A 20 3.61 10.81 0.33
N ARG A 21 3.57 9.50 0.61
CA ARG A 21 3.70 8.46 -0.42
C ARG A 21 2.49 8.42 -1.35
N GLY A 22 1.28 8.54 -0.79
CA GLY A 22 0.05 8.57 -1.57
C GLY A 22 -0.03 9.80 -2.47
N GLU A 23 0.39 10.99 -2.04
CA GLU A 23 0.45 12.19 -2.88
C GLU A 23 1.44 12.04 -4.04
N LYS A 24 2.59 11.40 -3.78
CA LYS A 24 3.55 11.08 -4.85
C LYS A 24 2.93 10.11 -5.86
N LEU A 25 2.21 9.11 -5.38
CA LEU A 25 1.51 8.14 -6.23
C LEU A 25 0.41 8.80 -7.05
N GLU A 26 -0.40 9.67 -6.44
CA GLU A 26 -1.43 10.47 -7.10
C GLU A 26 -0.83 11.26 -8.27
N ARG A 27 0.23 12.04 -8.03
CA ARG A 27 0.89 12.83 -9.10
C ARG A 27 1.36 11.97 -10.27
N THR A 28 1.92 10.79 -10.00
CA THR A 28 2.36 9.87 -11.06
C THR A 28 1.17 9.32 -11.83
N LEU A 29 0.11 8.89 -11.14
CA LEU A 29 -1.09 8.34 -11.77
C LEU A 29 -1.84 9.39 -12.59
N THR A 30 -1.91 10.64 -12.13
CA THR A 30 -2.48 11.74 -12.92
C THR A 30 -1.72 11.93 -14.23
N LYS A 31 -0.39 11.88 -14.20
CA LYS A 31 0.42 11.98 -15.44
C LYS A 31 0.15 10.80 -16.39
N LEU A 32 0.01 9.59 -15.85
CA LEU A 32 -0.29 8.41 -16.66
C LEU A 32 -1.71 8.45 -17.22
N ALA A 33 -2.69 8.92 -16.44
CA ALA A 33 -4.08 9.05 -16.87
C ALA A 33 -4.25 10.03 -18.04
N VAL A 34 -3.42 11.07 -18.14
CA VAL A 34 -3.44 12.00 -19.30
C VAL A 34 -2.96 11.32 -20.59
N VAL A 35 -2.05 10.35 -20.49
CA VAL A 35 -1.48 9.64 -21.65
C VAL A 35 -2.32 8.42 -22.03
N GLN A 36 -3.04 7.84 -21.07
CA GLN A 36 -3.89 6.67 -21.28
C GLN A 36 -5.32 7.08 -21.62
N GLU A 37 -6.04 6.21 -22.34
CA GLU A 37 -7.45 6.44 -22.66
C GLU A 37 -8.32 6.48 -21.38
N THR A 38 -9.40 7.24 -21.45
CA THR A 38 -10.41 7.31 -20.39
C THR A 38 -10.99 5.93 -20.11
N GLY A 39 -11.09 5.55 -18.83
CA GLY A 39 -11.46 4.20 -18.41
C GLY A 39 -10.27 3.24 -18.22
N SER A 40 -9.04 3.71 -18.38
CA SER A 40 -7.85 2.92 -18.06
C SER A 40 -7.79 2.52 -16.58
N ALA A 41 -7.10 1.40 -16.30
CA ALA A 41 -6.86 0.95 -14.92
C ALA A 41 -6.15 2.01 -14.07
N ALA A 42 -5.35 2.90 -14.68
CA ALA A 42 -4.70 4.00 -14.00
C ALA A 42 -5.69 5.03 -13.44
N GLU A 43 -6.78 5.34 -14.15
CA GLU A 43 -7.82 6.25 -13.66
C GLU A 43 -8.63 5.65 -12.50
N VAL A 44 -9.00 4.37 -12.62
CA VAL A 44 -9.73 3.65 -11.55
C VAL A 44 -8.87 3.58 -10.29
N PHE A 45 -7.58 3.31 -10.46
CA PHE A 45 -6.64 3.28 -9.35
C PHE A 45 -6.38 4.67 -8.77
N LEU A 46 -6.28 5.72 -9.61
CA LEU A 46 -6.15 7.12 -9.16
C LEU A 46 -7.32 7.54 -8.25
N LYS A 47 -8.56 7.22 -8.63
CA LYS A 47 -9.75 7.48 -7.78
C LYS A 47 -9.67 6.76 -6.44
N THR A 48 -9.15 5.54 -6.43
CA THR A 48 -8.97 4.75 -5.20
C THR A 48 -7.90 5.37 -4.30
N VAL A 49 -6.79 5.84 -4.88
CA VAL A 49 -5.72 6.55 -4.16
C VAL A 49 -6.25 7.85 -3.54
N GLN A 50 -7.02 8.63 -4.29
CA GLN A 50 -7.64 9.86 -3.82
C GLN A 50 -8.55 9.62 -2.61
N LYS A 51 -9.43 8.62 -2.69
CA LYS A 51 -10.30 8.23 -1.57
C LYS A 51 -9.51 7.73 -0.36
N GLY A 52 -8.40 7.02 -0.58
CA GLY A 52 -7.50 6.57 0.49
C GLY A 52 -6.81 7.73 1.21
N LEU A 53 -6.30 8.70 0.45
CA LEU A 53 -5.66 9.92 0.99
C LEU A 53 -6.64 10.76 1.81
N GLU A 54 -7.87 10.92 1.33
CA GLU A 54 -8.92 11.64 2.06
C GLU A 54 -9.19 11.02 3.43
N ARG A 55 -9.29 9.68 3.49
CA ARG A 55 -9.45 8.95 4.75
C ARG A 55 -8.28 9.17 5.71
N LEU A 56 -7.04 9.04 5.23
CA LEU A 56 -5.85 9.23 6.05
C LEU A 56 -5.77 10.65 6.64
N ARG A 57 -6.14 11.68 5.86
CA ARG A 57 -6.18 13.07 6.32
C ARG A 57 -7.28 13.30 7.37
N ASN A 58 -8.42 12.66 7.21
CA ASN A 58 -9.51 12.73 8.20
C ASN A 58 -9.15 11.99 9.50
N ASP A 59 -8.43 10.89 9.41
CA ASP A 59 -7.96 10.13 10.58
C ASP A 59 -6.88 10.91 11.36
N GLU A 60 -5.97 11.61 10.67
CA GLU A 60 -5.00 12.52 11.30
C GLU A 60 -5.69 13.61 12.14
N GLY A 61 -6.75 14.22 11.61
CA GLY A 61 -7.58 15.19 12.35
C GLY A 61 -8.40 14.58 13.49
N SER A 62 -8.83 13.32 13.35
CA SER A 62 -9.66 12.62 14.34
C SER A 62 -8.89 12.21 15.60
N THR A 63 -7.59 11.93 15.50
CA THR A 63 -6.76 11.63 16.68
C THR A 63 -6.61 12.80 17.65
N HIS A 64 -6.81 14.04 17.19
CA HIS A 64 -6.91 15.23 18.04
C HIS A 64 -8.33 15.48 18.59
N SER A 65 -9.34 14.81 18.05
CA SER A 65 -10.75 14.93 18.39
C SER A 65 -11.29 13.62 18.98
N ALA A 66 -10.69 13.16 20.07
CA ALA A 66 -11.23 12.08 20.92
C ALA A 66 -12.49 12.53 21.69
N GLY A 67 -13.50 13.06 20.99
CA GLY A 67 -14.67 13.68 21.61
C GLY A 67 -15.97 13.68 20.80
N LYS A 68 -16.07 13.03 19.63
CA LYS A 68 -17.37 12.89 18.94
C LYS A 68 -17.59 11.51 18.36
N HIS A 69 -18.23 10.66 19.16
CA HIS A 69 -19.07 9.57 18.67
C HIS A 69 -20.07 10.10 17.63
N GLY A 70 -20.21 9.41 16.50
CA GLY A 70 -21.12 9.85 15.45
C GLY A 70 -21.34 8.88 14.29
N LYS A 71 -21.95 7.73 14.59
CA LYS A 71 -22.72 6.84 13.68
C LYS A 71 -21.95 6.06 12.60
N LYS A 72 -21.66 4.81 12.94
CA LYS A 72 -21.73 3.68 11.99
C LYS A 72 -23.11 3.73 11.30
N LYS A 73 -23.15 3.89 9.98
CA LYS A 73 -24.30 3.42 9.18
C LYS A 73 -24.03 1.94 8.89
N ALA A 74 -24.76 1.08 9.59
CA ALA A 74 -25.04 -0.26 9.12
C ALA A 74 -25.78 -0.14 7.79
N VAL A 75 -25.27 -0.79 6.74
CA VAL A 75 -26.06 -1.16 5.58
C VAL A 75 -26.26 -2.66 5.71
N ASP A 76 -27.40 -3.02 6.32
CA ASP A 76 -28.10 -4.26 6.04
C ASP A 76 -28.58 -4.19 4.58
N GLY A 77 -28.24 -5.19 3.77
CA GLY A 77 -28.61 -5.17 2.36
C GLY A 77 -27.95 -6.23 1.49
N ALA A 78 -28.32 -7.48 1.75
CA ALA A 78 -28.61 -8.50 0.74
C ALA A 78 -27.47 -9.37 0.15
N GLU A 79 -27.81 -10.66 0.14
CA GLU A 79 -27.38 -11.75 -0.75
C GLU A 79 -26.16 -12.59 -0.34
N SER A 80 -26.40 -13.37 0.71
CA SER A 80 -25.93 -14.75 0.80
C SER A 80 -26.39 -15.55 -0.42
N GLN A 81 -25.57 -15.61 -1.46
CA GLN A 81 -25.55 -16.76 -2.36
C GLN A 81 -24.37 -17.63 -1.97
N GLY A 82 -24.69 -18.72 -1.28
CA GLY A 82 -23.80 -19.86 -1.18
C GLY A 82 -23.59 -20.42 -2.57
N ILE A 83 -22.33 -20.51 -2.99
CA ILE A 83 -21.91 -21.47 -3.99
C ILE A 83 -20.80 -22.29 -3.33
N THR A 84 -21.16 -23.55 -3.17
CA THR A 84 -20.40 -24.67 -2.63
C THR A 84 -19.14 -24.96 -3.43
N GLN A 85 -18.15 -25.46 -2.70
CA GLN A 85 -17.20 -26.50 -3.10
C GLN A 85 -16.10 -26.14 -4.11
N SER A 86 -14.88 -26.15 -3.54
CA SER A 86 -13.67 -26.85 -4.01
C SER A 86 -13.42 -26.89 -5.50
N GLU A 87 -12.29 -26.32 -5.93
CA GLU A 87 -11.26 -27.03 -6.68
C GLU A 87 -9.86 -26.45 -6.38
N ASP A 88 -8.89 -27.37 -6.37
CA ASP A 88 -7.48 -27.24 -6.05
C ASP A 88 -6.77 -25.98 -6.59
N LEU A 89 -6.26 -25.15 -5.68
CA LEU A 89 -5.17 -24.24 -6.00
C LEU A 89 -3.84 -24.89 -5.56
N PRO A 90 -2.90 -25.15 -6.49
CA PRO A 90 -1.64 -25.77 -6.13
C PRO A 90 -0.89 -24.84 -5.17
N ALA A 91 -0.50 -25.40 -4.01
CA ALA A 91 0.36 -24.74 -3.05
C ALA A 91 1.56 -24.12 -3.77
N LEU A 92 1.65 -22.78 -3.74
CA LEU A 92 2.83 -22.05 -4.18
C LEU A 92 3.98 -22.48 -3.29
N LYS A 93 4.72 -23.51 -3.74
CA LYS A 93 5.98 -23.93 -3.17
C LYS A 93 6.85 -22.69 -3.07
N SER A 94 7.10 -22.26 -1.83
CA SER A 94 8.11 -21.28 -1.47
C SER A 94 9.45 -21.75 -2.04
N SER A 95 9.74 -21.33 -3.26
CA SER A 95 11.04 -21.50 -3.90
C SER A 95 12.01 -20.56 -3.18
N ARG A 96 12.58 -21.05 -2.07
CA ARG A 96 13.81 -20.49 -1.52
C ARG A 96 14.87 -20.67 -2.59
N ARG A 97 15.05 -19.66 -3.45
CA ARG A 97 16.23 -19.57 -4.30
C ARG A 97 17.46 -19.54 -3.37
N PRO A 98 18.37 -20.52 -3.43
CA PRO A 98 19.66 -20.36 -2.79
C PRO A 98 20.36 -19.17 -3.46
N LYS A 99 20.87 -18.25 -2.65
CA LYS A 99 21.79 -17.21 -3.13
C LYS A 99 23.04 -17.94 -3.65
N LYS A 100 23.09 -18.16 -4.96
CA LYS A 100 24.33 -18.50 -5.66
C LYS A 100 25.22 -17.26 -5.50
N SER A 101 26.20 -17.33 -4.59
CA SER A 101 27.29 -16.37 -4.52
C SER A 101 28.03 -16.45 -5.85
N VAL A 102 27.74 -15.53 -6.74
CA VAL A 102 28.57 -15.28 -7.91
C VAL A 102 29.82 -14.58 -7.37
N ASN A 103 30.83 -15.37 -7.03
CA ASN A 103 32.21 -14.90 -7.14
C ASN A 103 32.46 -14.74 -8.64
N ALA A 104 32.19 -13.53 -9.15
CA ALA A 104 32.70 -13.11 -10.44
C ALA A 104 34.17 -12.73 -10.24
N ALA A 105 35.03 -13.58 -10.80
CA ALA A 105 36.48 -13.48 -10.93
C ALA A 105 36.88 -12.47 -12.05
N PRO A 106 38.08 -12.53 -12.65
CA PRO A 106 39.49 -12.45 -12.23
C PRO A 106 40.18 -11.27 -12.99
N PRO A 107 41.37 -11.43 -13.60
CA PRO A 107 42.72 -11.36 -13.06
C PRO A 107 43.34 -9.94 -13.16
N GLY A 108 44.29 -9.64 -12.27
CA GLY A 108 45.11 -8.43 -12.35
C GLY A 108 45.94 -8.37 -13.63
N GLU A 109 46.07 -7.15 -14.10
CA GLU A 109 46.55 -6.71 -15.41
C GLU A 109 48.00 -7.11 -15.71
N ALA A 110 48.23 -7.45 -16.97
CA ALA A 110 49.54 -7.41 -17.59
C ALA A 110 50.00 -5.94 -17.67
N GLN A 111 51.16 -5.63 -17.09
CA GLN A 111 51.93 -4.43 -17.45
C GLN A 111 53.09 -4.84 -18.34
N ALA A 112 53.13 -4.18 -19.50
CA ALA A 112 54.26 -4.07 -20.40
C ALA A 112 55.21 -2.97 -19.88
N ASP A 113 56.49 -3.30 -19.71
CA ASP A 113 57.68 -2.78 -20.42
C ASP A 113 58.95 -3.25 -19.69
#